data_AF-A0A9P5TMV9-F1
#
_entry.id   AF-A0A9P5TMV9-F1
#
_cell.length_a   1.000
_cell.length_b   1.000
_cell.length_c   1.000
_cell.angle_alpha   90.00
_cell.angle_beta   90.00
_cell.angle_gamma   90.00
#
_symmetry.space_group_name_H-M   'P 1'
#
loop_
_entity.id
_entity.type
_entity.pdbx_description
1 polymer ?
#
loop_
_entity_poly.entity_id
_entity_poly.type
_entity_poly.pdbx_seq_one_letter_code
_entity_poly.pdbx_strand_id
1 'polypeptide(L)'
;MVLHDLTRSYSCRHVLARTASTPFRRHHTVVQSITRLNFVSASRRTLVRPDARTYTTFQAANIVYSDPNRSDLFYHLMYAPSASSQEQPIFALSFLEVAPPDLDSPAVIGWLPAQTYLTDVPQTPEEQTRSQEPTLEDFVPNPKFVEALQDTVRHVLKEGLDEIWENGAKQIQAGWMHINDQRNIPALGRVGDPDDIIGSVLVEDSKIKAETYQPMPSYRLCTSDGILQLTPGLAKHLRENLLQQTKESAGAASAKDSEEETKIKRDQ
;
A
#
# COMPACT_ATOMS: atom_id res chain seq x y z
N MET A 1 35.23 -21.60 -27.31
CA MET A 1 33.83 -22.08 -27.32
C MET A 1 33.19 -21.60 -26.03
N VAL A 2 32.73 -20.36 -26.00
CA VAL A 2 32.19 -19.67 -24.82
C VAL A 2 30.78 -19.26 -25.20
N LEU A 3 29.77 -19.81 -24.52
CA LEU A 3 28.38 -19.46 -24.74
C LEU A 3 28.09 -18.09 -24.13
N HIS A 4 27.58 -17.22 -24.98
CA HIS A 4 26.99 -15.93 -24.69
C HIS A 4 25.50 -16.08 -24.34
N ASP A 5 25.00 -15.07 -23.63
CA ASP A 5 23.62 -14.54 -23.65
C ASP A 5 22.50 -15.35 -22.99
N LEU A 6 22.12 -14.90 -21.78
CA LEU A 6 20.73 -14.73 -21.33
C LEU A 6 20.71 -13.95 -20.00
N THR A 7 20.87 -12.63 -20.09
CA THR A 7 20.54 -11.68 -19.01
C THR A 7 19.75 -10.53 -19.62
N ARG A 8 18.45 -10.76 -19.83
CA ARG A 8 17.53 -9.74 -20.32
C ARG A 8 16.91 -9.00 -19.13
N SER A 9 17.56 -7.89 -18.82
CA SER A 9 17.04 -6.61 -18.29
C SER A 9 15.63 -6.60 -17.66
N TYR A 10 15.58 -6.57 -16.34
CA TYR A 10 14.55 -5.86 -15.59
C TYR A 10 15.23 -4.63 -15.00
N SER A 11 14.98 -3.47 -15.59
CA SER A 11 15.67 -2.23 -15.25
C SER A 11 14.64 -1.20 -14.80
N CYS A 12 14.40 -1.09 -13.48
CA CYS A 12 13.87 0.13 -12.89
C CYS A 12 14.96 1.20 -12.95
N ARG A 13 14.96 2.00 -14.02
CA ARG A 13 15.83 3.16 -14.16
C ARG A 13 15.11 4.40 -13.62
N HIS A 14 15.84 5.21 -12.86
CA HIS A 14 15.46 6.49 -12.28
C HIS A 14 14.65 7.41 -13.20
N VAL A 15 13.64 8.09 -12.63
CA VAL A 15 13.21 9.42 -13.09
C VAL A 15 12.69 10.26 -11.91
N LEU A 16 13.38 11.36 -11.58
CA LEU A 16 12.76 12.63 -11.21
C LEU A 16 13.66 13.79 -11.66
N ALA A 17 13.30 14.42 -12.78
CA ALA A 17 13.75 15.75 -13.12
C ALA A 17 12.55 16.57 -13.64
N ARG A 18 12.42 17.76 -13.04
CA ARG A 18 11.41 18.82 -13.22
C ARG A 18 11.08 19.15 -14.68
N THR A 19 9.86 19.62 -14.93
CA THR A 19 9.60 21.01 -15.38
C THR A 19 8.14 21.41 -15.14
N ALA A 20 7.95 22.68 -14.80
CA ALA A 20 6.67 23.33 -14.54
C ALA A 20 6.10 23.96 -15.82
N SER A 21 4.77 23.94 -15.98
CA SER A 21 3.99 25.07 -16.54
C SER A 21 2.47 24.85 -16.42
N THR A 22 1.78 25.87 -15.90
CA THR A 22 0.34 26.19 -16.04
C THR A 22 0.16 27.03 -17.33
N PRO A 23 -1.06 27.40 -17.84
CA PRO A 23 -2.35 27.61 -17.14
C PRO A 23 -3.69 27.36 -17.92
N PHE A 24 -4.83 27.68 -17.23
CA PHE A 24 -6.10 28.27 -17.77
C PHE A 24 -7.18 27.31 -18.37
N ARG A 25 -8.52 27.46 -18.32
CA ARG A 25 -9.59 28.16 -17.53
C ARG A 25 -10.99 27.80 -18.12
N ARG A 26 -12.01 27.57 -17.24
CA ARG A 26 -13.52 27.66 -17.40
C ARG A 26 -14.23 26.74 -18.44
N HIS A 27 -15.39 26.12 -18.17
CA HIS A 27 -16.71 26.73 -17.94
C HIS A 27 -17.75 25.81 -17.23
N HIS A 28 -18.87 26.44 -16.85
CA HIS A 28 -20.01 26.05 -15.99
C HIS A 28 -21.16 25.25 -16.68
N THR A 29 -22.02 24.62 -15.83
CA THR A 29 -23.52 24.48 -15.88
C THR A 29 -24.15 23.56 -16.96
N VAL A 30 -25.30 22.84 -16.86
CA VAL A 30 -26.42 22.65 -15.88
C VAL A 30 -27.47 21.63 -16.44
N VAL A 31 -28.19 20.95 -15.54
CA VAL A 31 -29.61 20.43 -15.62
C VAL A 31 -30.01 19.09 -16.31
N GLN A 32 -30.56 18.23 -15.43
CA GLN A 32 -31.81 17.42 -15.43
C GLN A 32 -32.28 16.67 -16.69
N SER A 33 -32.74 15.42 -16.51
CA SER A 33 -34.17 15.09 -16.35
C SER A 33 -34.48 13.58 -16.34
N ILE A 34 -35.60 13.26 -15.70
CA ILE A 34 -36.18 11.97 -15.32
C ILE A 34 -36.95 11.32 -16.48
N THR A 35 -36.99 9.98 -16.57
CA THR A 35 -38.23 9.26 -16.94
C THR A 35 -38.24 7.82 -16.44
N ARG A 36 -39.33 7.47 -15.75
CA ARG A 36 -39.72 6.12 -15.29
C ARG A 36 -40.49 5.39 -16.38
N LEU A 37 -40.35 4.07 -16.45
CA LEU A 37 -41.39 3.15 -16.91
C LEU A 37 -41.40 1.89 -16.02
N ASN A 38 -42.61 1.48 -15.61
CA ASN A 38 -42.94 0.34 -14.75
C ASN A 38 -43.62 -0.77 -15.57
N PHE A 39 -43.81 -1.94 -14.89
CA PHE A 39 -44.66 -3.11 -15.18
C PHE A 39 -44.00 -4.23 -16.03
N VAL A 40 -44.09 -5.55 -15.75
CA VAL A 40 -45.00 -6.40 -14.94
C VAL A 40 -44.25 -7.65 -14.38
N SER A 41 -44.81 -8.16 -13.29
CA SER A 41 -44.64 -9.39 -12.48
C SER A 41 -44.33 -10.77 -13.13
N ALA A 42 -43.53 -11.53 -12.36
CA ALA A 42 -43.54 -12.97 -12.00
C ALA A 42 -43.25 -14.09 -13.02
N SER A 43 -42.17 -14.83 -12.74
CA SER A 43 -42.23 -16.30 -12.65
C SER A 43 -41.13 -16.85 -11.73
N ARG A 44 -41.54 -17.65 -10.73
CA ARG A 44 -40.65 -18.34 -9.78
C ARG A 44 -39.92 -19.47 -10.50
N ARG A 45 -38.58 -19.42 -10.51
CA ARG A 45 -37.73 -20.61 -10.64
C ARG A 45 -36.73 -20.62 -9.49
N THR A 46 -36.87 -21.62 -8.64
CA THR A 46 -35.89 -22.03 -7.63
C THR A 46 -34.59 -22.41 -8.34
N LEU A 47 -33.63 -21.49 -8.34
CA LEU A 47 -32.25 -21.78 -8.72
C LEU A 47 -31.45 -21.95 -7.43
N VAL A 48 -30.99 -23.18 -7.26
CA VAL A 48 -30.05 -23.66 -6.26
C VAL A 48 -28.90 -22.66 -6.14
N ARG A 49 -28.71 -22.13 -4.92
CA ARG A 49 -27.52 -21.37 -4.54
C ARG A 49 -26.31 -22.26 -4.82
N PRO A 50 -25.36 -21.87 -5.69
CA PRO A 50 -24.07 -22.50 -5.66
C PRO A 50 -23.39 -22.08 -4.35
N ASP A 51 -22.94 -23.07 -3.60
CA ASP A 51 -22.05 -22.92 -2.45
C ASP A 51 -20.98 -21.88 -2.74
N ALA A 52 -20.74 -21.01 -1.76
CA ALA A 52 -19.58 -20.14 -1.70
C ALA A 52 -18.34 -21.04 -1.68
N ARG A 53 -17.84 -21.38 -2.86
CA ARG A 53 -16.54 -22.04 -3.01
C ARG A 53 -15.49 -21.10 -2.48
N THR A 54 -14.88 -21.49 -1.37
CA THR A 54 -13.60 -20.99 -0.88
C THR A 54 -12.61 -21.08 -2.03
N TYR A 55 -12.28 -19.93 -2.61
CA TYR A 55 -11.24 -19.84 -3.62
C TYR A 55 -9.90 -20.01 -2.90
N THR A 56 -9.32 -21.20 -3.06
CA THR A 56 -7.94 -21.46 -2.70
C THR A 56 -7.08 -20.55 -3.59
N THR A 57 -6.55 -19.48 -3.00
CA THR A 57 -5.57 -18.57 -3.61
C THR A 57 -4.46 -19.40 -4.22
N PHE A 58 -4.34 -19.41 -5.55
CA PHE A 58 -3.24 -20.07 -6.24
C PHE A 58 -1.93 -19.44 -5.74
N GLN A 59 -1.04 -20.30 -5.23
CA GLN A 59 0.27 -19.94 -4.71
C GLN A 59 0.99 -19.02 -5.69
N ALA A 60 1.20 -17.77 -5.28
CA ALA A 60 2.12 -16.87 -5.94
C ALA A 60 3.47 -17.58 -6.09
N ALA A 61 4.03 -17.59 -7.30
CA ALA A 61 5.46 -17.82 -7.42
C ALA A 61 6.13 -16.78 -6.51
N ASN A 62 6.92 -17.23 -5.52
CA ASN A 62 7.65 -16.39 -4.55
C ASN A 62 8.75 -15.59 -5.25
N ILE A 63 8.37 -14.73 -6.18
CA ILE A 63 9.27 -13.84 -6.89
C ILE A 63 9.31 -12.55 -6.06
N VAL A 64 10.43 -12.39 -5.36
CA VAL A 64 10.72 -11.25 -4.51
C VAL A 64 11.91 -10.50 -5.09
N TYR A 65 11.79 -9.19 -5.21
CA TYR A 65 12.87 -8.30 -5.61
C TYR A 65 13.13 -7.28 -4.50
N SER A 66 14.37 -7.15 -4.04
CA SER A 66 14.76 -6.05 -3.17
C SER A 66 14.91 -4.76 -3.96
N ASP A 67 14.50 -3.63 -3.39
CA ASP A 67 14.73 -2.33 -4.01
C ASP A 67 16.24 -2.00 -4.01
N PRO A 68 16.82 -1.59 -5.16
CA PRO A 68 18.26 -1.33 -5.27
C PRO A 68 18.73 -0.10 -4.47
N ASN A 69 17.83 0.85 -4.21
CA ASN A 69 18.14 2.08 -3.46
C ASN A 69 17.68 1.99 -2.01
N ARG A 70 16.78 1.05 -1.69
CA ARG A 70 16.18 0.85 -0.37
C ARG A 70 16.13 -0.61 0.03
N SER A 71 17.17 -1.08 0.71
CA SER A 71 17.28 -2.48 1.15
C SER A 71 16.19 -2.93 2.13
N ASP A 72 15.42 -1.99 2.69
CA ASP A 72 14.27 -2.24 3.55
C ASP A 72 12.96 -2.50 2.77
N LEU A 73 12.95 -2.30 1.45
CA LEU A 73 11.77 -2.47 0.59
C LEU A 73 11.88 -3.70 -0.32
N PHE A 74 10.76 -4.41 -0.45
CA PHE A 74 10.64 -5.63 -1.24
C PHE A 74 9.40 -5.58 -2.13
N TYR A 75 9.59 -5.92 -3.40
CA TYR A 75 8.53 -6.07 -4.39
C TYR A 75 8.17 -7.55 -4.50
N HIS A 76 6.89 -7.87 -4.32
CA HIS A 76 6.32 -9.19 -4.39
C HIS A 76 5.43 -9.28 -5.62
N LEU A 77 5.70 -10.21 -6.53
CA LEU A 77 4.82 -10.44 -7.67
C LEU A 77 3.60 -11.25 -7.23
N MET A 78 2.42 -10.66 -7.36
CA MET A 78 1.14 -11.25 -6.96
C MET A 78 0.12 -11.09 -8.09
N TYR A 79 -1.05 -11.71 -7.94
CA TYR A 79 -2.15 -11.59 -8.90
C TYR A 79 -3.35 -10.95 -8.22
N ALA A 80 -3.91 -9.91 -8.85
CA ALA A 80 -5.10 -9.26 -8.33
C ALA A 80 -6.31 -10.21 -8.42
N PRO A 81 -7.11 -10.37 -7.36
CA PRO A 81 -8.37 -11.13 -7.41
C PRO A 81 -9.42 -10.29 -8.14
N SER A 82 -9.38 -10.24 -9.47
CA SER A 82 -10.42 -9.59 -10.26
C SER A 82 -11.55 -10.60 -10.54
N ALA A 83 -12.78 -10.24 -10.16
CA ALA A 83 -13.99 -11.07 -10.34
C ALA A 83 -14.41 -11.26 -11.81
N SER A 84 -13.66 -10.69 -12.76
CA SER A 84 -13.93 -10.74 -14.19
C SER A 84 -12.62 -10.85 -14.96
N SER A 85 -12.22 -12.09 -15.24
CA SER A 85 -11.45 -12.49 -16.42
C SER A 85 -10.24 -11.61 -16.79
N GLN A 86 -9.20 -11.64 -15.97
CA GLN A 86 -7.76 -11.79 -16.32
C GLN A 86 -6.96 -11.46 -15.05
N GLU A 87 -6.22 -12.44 -14.53
CA GLU A 87 -5.27 -12.29 -13.43
C GLU A 87 -4.12 -11.39 -13.90
N GLN A 88 -4.32 -10.07 -13.85
CA GLN A 88 -3.22 -9.15 -14.14
C GLN A 88 -2.19 -9.26 -13.02
N PRO A 89 -0.91 -9.51 -13.36
CA PRO A 89 0.14 -9.51 -12.35
C PRO A 89 0.28 -8.09 -11.80
N ILE A 90 0.54 -8.01 -10.50
CA ILE A 90 0.79 -6.77 -9.79
C ILE A 90 2.04 -6.91 -8.93
N PHE A 91 2.73 -5.81 -8.71
CA PHE A 91 3.81 -5.72 -7.74
C PHE A 91 3.23 -5.16 -6.43
N ALA A 92 3.17 -6.00 -5.41
CA ALA A 92 2.87 -5.59 -4.04
C ALA A 92 4.17 -5.17 -3.34
N LEU A 93 4.17 -4.00 -2.71
CA LEU A 93 5.33 -3.47 -1.98
C LEU A 93 5.21 -3.79 -0.49
N SER A 94 6.29 -4.24 0.14
CA SER A 94 6.33 -4.54 1.58
C SER A 94 7.69 -4.18 2.20
N PHE A 95 7.69 -3.96 3.52
CA PHE A 95 8.91 -3.90 4.33
C PHE A 95 9.43 -5.30 4.73
N LEU A 96 8.70 -6.36 4.40
CA LEU A 96 9.04 -7.74 4.72
C LEU A 96 9.56 -8.46 3.47
N GLU A 97 10.67 -9.17 3.64
CA GLU A 97 11.25 -10.03 2.60
C GLU A 97 10.38 -11.27 2.32
N VAL A 98 9.63 -11.73 3.31
CA VAL A 98 8.69 -12.84 3.17
C VAL A 98 7.43 -12.33 2.47
N ALA A 99 7.01 -13.04 1.42
CA ALA A 99 5.80 -12.70 0.68
C ALA A 99 4.58 -12.69 1.61
N PRO A 100 3.75 -11.63 1.57
CA PRO A 100 2.54 -11.56 2.36
C PRO A 100 1.53 -12.63 1.89
N PRO A 101 0.70 -13.18 2.79
CA PRO A 101 -0.22 -14.27 2.47
C PRO A 101 -1.32 -13.85 1.49
N ASP A 102 -1.73 -12.59 1.54
CA ASP A 102 -2.78 -11.99 0.73
C ASP A 102 -2.49 -10.51 0.46
N LEU A 103 -3.13 -9.94 -0.58
CA LEU A 103 -3.00 -8.52 -0.91
C LEU A 103 -3.61 -7.60 0.14
N ASP A 104 -4.62 -8.09 0.85
CA ASP A 104 -5.24 -7.38 1.96
C ASP A 104 -4.46 -7.57 3.27
N SER A 105 -3.23 -8.13 3.24
CA SER A 105 -2.38 -8.22 4.42
C SER A 105 -1.90 -6.83 4.84
N PRO A 106 -1.92 -6.48 6.14
CA PRO A 106 -1.39 -5.19 6.60
C PRO A 106 0.12 -5.05 6.33
N ALA A 107 0.84 -6.12 5.99
CA ALA A 107 2.25 -6.07 5.59
C ALA A 107 2.47 -5.48 4.19
N VAL A 108 1.43 -5.41 3.35
CA VAL A 108 1.49 -4.79 2.01
C VAL A 108 1.27 -3.30 2.15
N ILE A 109 2.27 -2.48 1.80
CA ILE A 109 2.19 -1.02 1.78
C ILE A 109 1.18 -0.55 0.73
N GLY A 110 1.22 -1.16 -0.44
CA GLY A 110 0.36 -0.89 -1.58
C GLY A 110 0.82 -1.69 -2.79
N TRP A 111 0.16 -1.49 -3.93
CA TRP A 111 0.47 -2.24 -5.15
C TRP A 111 0.39 -1.41 -6.42
N LEU A 112 1.07 -1.91 -7.46
CA LEU A 112 1.16 -1.32 -8.80
C LEU A 112 0.92 -2.40 -9.86
N PRO A 113 0.29 -2.07 -11.01
CA PRO A 113 0.19 -3.00 -12.13
C PRO A 113 1.57 -3.44 -12.63
N ALA A 114 1.80 -4.76 -12.78
CA ALA A 114 3.03 -5.27 -13.35
C ALA A 114 2.94 -5.23 -14.88
N GLN A 115 3.89 -4.57 -15.52
CA GLN A 115 3.93 -4.48 -16.98
C GLN A 115 4.46 -5.77 -17.58
N THR A 116 3.65 -6.41 -18.40
CA THR A 116 4.10 -7.49 -19.26
C THR A 116 4.50 -6.90 -20.60
N TYR A 117 5.81 -6.77 -20.83
CA TYR A 117 6.32 -6.54 -22.18
C TYR A 117 6.02 -7.80 -23.01
N LEU A 118 5.02 -7.76 -23.88
CA LEU A 118 4.83 -8.80 -24.90
C LEU A 118 5.95 -8.67 -25.94
N THR A 119 7.11 -9.28 -25.68
CA THR A 119 8.31 -9.12 -26.50
C THR A 119 8.32 -9.89 -27.83
N ASP A 120 7.20 -10.47 -28.28
CA ASP A 120 7.17 -11.35 -29.46
C ASP A 120 6.40 -10.80 -30.66
N VAL A 121 5.93 -9.55 -30.62
CA VAL A 121 5.31 -8.89 -31.80
C VAL A 121 6.20 -7.73 -32.23
N PRO A 122 6.68 -7.70 -33.50
CA PRO A 122 7.37 -6.53 -34.03
C PRO A 122 6.35 -5.39 -34.19
N GLN A 123 6.24 -4.56 -33.15
CA GLN A 123 5.31 -3.43 -33.13
C GLN A 123 5.88 -2.25 -33.90
N THR A 124 5.00 -1.58 -34.66
CA THR A 124 5.32 -0.36 -35.39
C THR A 124 5.63 0.79 -34.42
N PRO A 125 6.40 1.82 -34.83
CA PRO A 125 6.82 2.92 -33.95
C PRO A 125 5.67 3.68 -33.26
N GLU A 126 4.46 3.59 -33.82
CA GLU A 126 3.24 4.26 -33.33
C GLU A 126 2.55 3.49 -32.18
N GLU A 127 2.80 2.18 -32.03
CA GLU A 127 2.24 1.35 -30.94
C GLU A 127 3.13 1.30 -29.69
N GLN A 128 4.40 1.72 -29.80
CA GLN A 128 5.33 1.84 -28.66
C GLN A 128 4.89 2.89 -27.63
N THR A 129 3.94 3.76 -27.97
CA THR A 129 3.42 4.81 -27.08
C THR A 129 2.39 4.31 -26.06
N ARG A 130 1.92 3.05 -26.14
CA ARG A 130 0.97 2.47 -25.16
C ARG A 130 1.61 1.62 -24.06
N SER A 131 2.93 1.46 -24.07
CA SER A 131 3.69 0.91 -22.94
C SER A 131 3.91 2.03 -21.90
N GLN A 132 2.84 2.56 -21.32
CA GLN A 132 2.96 3.62 -20.31
C GLN A 132 3.61 3.01 -19.08
N GLU A 133 4.86 3.37 -18.77
CA GLU A 133 5.55 3.04 -17.51
C GLU A 133 4.64 3.33 -16.30
N PRO A 134 4.69 2.53 -15.22
CA PRO A 134 3.79 2.71 -14.10
C PRO A 134 4.09 4.07 -13.49
N THR A 135 3.05 4.89 -13.36
CA THR A 135 3.17 6.24 -12.80
C THR A 135 2.81 6.23 -11.32
N LEU A 136 3.10 7.34 -10.65
CA LEU A 136 2.68 7.54 -9.26
C LEU A 136 1.16 7.42 -9.07
N GLU A 137 0.38 7.72 -10.12
CA GLU A 137 -1.08 7.66 -10.10
C GLU A 137 -1.62 6.22 -10.08
N ASP A 138 -0.81 5.25 -10.54
CA ASP A 138 -1.17 3.84 -10.57
C ASP A 138 -0.96 3.16 -9.20
N PHE A 139 -0.31 3.83 -8.24
CA PHE A 139 -0.04 3.28 -6.92
C PHE A 139 -1.32 3.27 -6.08
N VAL A 140 -1.77 2.08 -5.71
CA VAL A 140 -2.93 1.90 -4.83
C VAL A 140 -2.45 1.62 -3.41
N PRO A 141 -2.69 2.52 -2.45
CA PRO A 141 -2.30 2.30 -1.05
C PRO A 141 -3.21 1.27 -0.38
N ASN A 142 -2.62 0.45 0.49
CA ASN A 142 -3.40 -0.49 1.30
C ASN A 142 -3.92 0.20 2.58
N PRO A 143 -5.25 0.33 2.78
CA PRO A 143 -5.79 0.98 3.97
C PRO A 143 -5.42 0.27 5.27
N LYS A 144 -5.30 -1.06 5.28
CA LYS A 144 -4.91 -1.82 6.49
C LYS A 144 -3.47 -1.54 6.91
N PHE A 145 -2.58 -1.32 5.94
CA PHE A 145 -1.22 -0.88 6.24
C PHE A 145 -1.22 0.53 6.83
N VAL A 146 -2.04 1.44 6.29
CA VAL A 146 -2.16 2.81 6.84
C VAL A 146 -2.64 2.76 8.29
N GLU A 147 -3.64 1.94 8.61
CA GLU A 147 -4.10 1.74 9.99
C GLU A 147 -2.96 1.22 10.89
N ALA A 148 -2.25 0.17 10.46
CA ALA A 148 -1.12 -0.39 11.20
C ALA A 148 0.03 0.62 11.40
N LEU A 149 0.30 1.47 10.41
CA LEU A 149 1.26 2.58 10.51
C LEU A 149 0.82 3.57 11.59
N GLN A 150 -0.42 4.04 11.53
CA GLN A 150 -0.95 5.05 12.46
C GLN A 150 -0.99 4.53 13.91
N ASP A 151 -1.35 3.26 14.09
CA ASP A 151 -1.34 2.60 15.40
C ASP A 151 0.08 2.43 15.94
N THR A 152 1.04 2.07 15.08
CA THR A 152 2.45 1.97 15.47
C THR A 152 2.99 3.33 15.90
N VAL A 153 2.72 4.40 15.15
CA VAL A 153 3.16 5.76 15.51
C VAL A 153 2.60 6.15 16.86
N ARG A 154 1.30 5.96 17.09
CA ARG A 154 0.67 6.23 18.39
C ARG A 154 1.34 5.45 19.52
N HIS A 155 1.65 4.16 19.29
CA HIS A 155 2.31 3.32 20.27
C HIS A 155 3.74 3.80 20.59
N VAL A 156 4.54 4.07 19.56
CA VAL A 156 5.93 4.53 19.73
C VAL A 156 6.00 5.88 20.45
N LEU A 157 5.09 6.80 20.14
CA LEU A 157 4.99 8.09 20.83
C LEU A 157 4.56 7.95 22.29
N LYS A 158 3.69 6.97 22.60
CA LYS A 158 3.23 6.72 23.97
C LYS A 158 4.33 6.12 24.84
N GLU A 159 5.07 5.16 24.30
CA GLU A 159 6.11 4.43 25.03
C GLU A 159 7.48 5.15 24.97
N GLY A 160 7.61 6.23 24.20
CA GLY A 160 8.85 7.01 24.08
C GLY A 160 9.99 6.23 23.42
N LEU A 161 9.66 5.38 22.44
CA LEU A 161 10.61 4.43 21.84
C LEU A 161 11.46 5.02 20.70
N ASP A 162 11.29 6.31 20.40
CA ASP A 162 12.04 7.02 19.38
C ASP A 162 12.63 8.32 19.92
N GLU A 163 13.95 8.32 20.08
CA GLU A 163 14.71 9.43 20.63
C GLU A 163 14.60 10.70 19.78
N ILE A 164 14.35 10.58 18.46
CA ILE A 164 14.26 11.74 17.56
C ILE A 164 13.02 12.56 17.94
N TRP A 165 11.88 11.91 18.15
CA TRP A 165 10.64 12.59 18.52
C TRP A 165 10.68 13.11 19.96
N GLU A 166 11.26 12.35 20.90
CA GLU A 166 11.49 12.80 22.27
C GLU A 166 12.37 14.04 22.34
N ASN A 167 13.45 14.09 21.55
CA ASN A 167 14.31 15.26 21.49
C ASN A 167 13.63 16.44 20.80
N GLY A 168 12.79 16.20 19.78
CA GLY A 168 11.93 17.22 19.18
C GLY A 168 10.97 17.85 20.19
N ALA A 169 10.34 17.05 21.06
CA ALA A 169 9.46 17.54 22.11
C ALA A 169 10.20 18.42 23.13
N LYS A 170 11.42 18.05 23.52
CA LYS A 170 12.29 18.87 24.39
C LYS A 170 12.65 20.21 23.77
N GLN A 171 12.81 20.26 22.45
CA GLN A 171 13.14 21.50 21.74
C GLN A 171 11.94 22.45 21.64
N ILE A 172 10.73 21.91 21.41
CA ILE A 172 9.51 22.71 21.29
C ILE A 172 9.00 23.18 22.66
N GLN A 173 9.21 22.38 23.71
CA GLN A 173 8.76 22.59 25.10
C GLN A 173 7.23 22.59 25.30
N ALA A 174 6.48 23.33 24.48
CA ALA A 174 5.02 23.34 24.50
C ALA A 174 4.43 23.71 23.13
N GLY A 175 3.31 23.08 22.76
CA GLY A 175 2.59 23.34 21.51
C GLY A 175 2.36 22.10 20.67
N TRP A 176 1.87 22.27 19.44
CA TRP A 176 1.67 21.16 18.51
C TRP A 176 2.97 20.81 17.79
N MET A 177 3.28 19.51 17.75
CA MET A 177 4.41 18.95 17.02
C MET A 177 3.89 18.05 15.89
N HIS A 178 4.46 18.20 14.70
CA HIS A 178 4.16 17.37 13.54
C HIS A 178 5.14 16.20 13.47
N ILE A 179 4.60 15.01 13.23
CA ILE A 179 5.36 13.79 13.01
C ILE A 179 5.49 13.63 11.50
N ASN A 180 6.71 13.79 11.01
CA ASN A 180 7.00 13.83 9.59
C ASN A 180 7.68 12.55 9.12
N ASP A 181 7.34 12.18 7.89
CA ASP A 181 8.12 11.28 7.06
C ASP A 181 9.55 11.86 6.83
N GLN A 182 10.54 10.99 6.69
CA GLN A 182 11.94 11.32 6.45
C GLN A 182 12.26 11.58 4.97
N ARG A 183 11.30 11.41 4.04
CA ARG A 183 11.46 11.77 2.62
C ARG A 183 11.88 13.23 2.44
N ASN A 184 11.23 14.13 3.17
CA ASN A 184 11.38 15.57 3.01
C ASN A 184 11.33 16.27 4.38
N ILE A 185 12.43 16.18 5.11
CA ILE A 185 12.54 16.75 6.45
C ILE A 185 12.50 18.30 6.34
N PRO A 186 11.53 18.97 6.99
CA PRO A 186 11.43 20.43 6.92
C PRO A 186 12.61 21.10 7.62
N ALA A 187 12.95 22.30 7.17
CA ALA A 187 13.89 23.15 7.89
C ALA A 187 13.37 23.49 9.29
N LEU A 188 14.29 23.74 10.23
CA LEU A 188 13.94 23.99 11.62
C LEU A 188 12.95 25.16 11.76
N GLY A 189 11.85 24.92 12.48
CA GLY A 189 10.78 25.92 12.68
C GLY A 189 9.85 26.12 11.48
N ARG A 190 9.94 25.29 10.44
CA ARG A 190 9.02 25.26 9.31
C ARG A 190 8.12 24.02 9.40
N VAL A 191 6.90 24.16 8.90
CA VAL A 191 5.98 23.03 8.70
C VAL A 191 6.33 22.37 7.37
N GLY A 192 6.40 21.04 7.35
CA GLY A 192 6.64 20.26 6.13
C GLY A 192 5.46 20.27 5.16
N ASP A 193 5.60 19.57 4.04
CA ASP A 193 4.49 19.38 3.11
C ASP A 193 3.37 18.57 3.80
N PRO A 194 2.09 18.98 3.70
CA PRO A 194 0.97 18.22 4.24
C PRO A 194 0.89 16.76 3.76
N ASP A 195 1.46 16.42 2.59
CA ASP A 195 1.50 15.04 2.09
C ASP A 195 2.54 14.17 2.83
N ASP A 196 3.50 14.79 3.56
CA ASP A 196 4.60 14.14 4.30
C ASP A 196 4.38 14.14 5.83
N ILE A 197 3.36 14.83 6.33
CA ILE A 197 3.03 14.83 7.76
C ILE A 197 2.18 13.60 8.05
N ILE A 198 2.69 12.66 8.83
CA ILE A 198 1.98 11.43 9.22
C ILE A 198 0.84 11.73 10.19
N GLY A 199 1.10 12.64 11.13
CA GLY A 199 0.17 13.05 12.17
C GLY A 199 0.69 14.20 13.02
N SER A 200 -0.13 14.67 13.94
CA SER A 200 0.22 15.74 14.88
C SER A 200 -0.08 15.33 16.31
N VAL A 201 0.71 15.85 17.25
CA VAL A 201 0.58 15.55 18.67
C VAL A 201 0.84 16.81 19.50
N LEU A 202 0.17 16.92 20.64
CA LEU A 202 0.43 17.99 21.59
C LEU A 202 1.68 17.66 22.43
N VAL A 203 2.50 18.67 22.64
CA VAL A 203 3.63 18.67 23.55
C VAL A 203 3.33 19.64 24.69
N GLU A 204 3.50 19.20 25.92
CA GLU A 204 3.42 20.03 27.12
C GLU A 204 4.56 19.66 28.07
N ASP A 205 5.18 20.66 28.69
CA ASP A 205 6.31 20.47 29.61
C ASP A 205 7.43 19.57 29.02
N SER A 206 7.75 19.79 27.74
CA SER A 206 8.74 19.01 26.98
C SER A 206 8.42 17.52 26.82
N LYS A 207 7.15 17.12 27.03
CA LYS A 207 6.69 15.74 26.92
C LYS A 207 5.59 15.61 25.88
N ILE A 208 5.64 14.52 25.13
CA ILE A 208 4.63 14.18 24.12
C ILE A 208 3.37 13.66 24.82
N LYS A 209 2.21 14.21 24.47
CA LYS A 209 0.89 13.75 24.91
C LYS A 209 0.30 12.80 23.86
N ALA A 210 0.75 11.56 23.84
CA ALA A 210 0.38 10.59 22.79
C ALA A 210 -1.13 10.35 22.64
N GLU A 211 -1.92 10.58 23.70
CA GLU A 211 -3.38 10.55 23.69
C GLU A 211 -4.00 11.58 22.74
N THR A 212 -3.29 12.67 22.48
CA THR A 212 -3.72 13.74 21.57
C THR A 212 -3.34 13.48 20.11
N TYR A 213 -2.71 12.34 19.82
CA TYR A 213 -2.26 12.02 18.47
C TYR A 213 -3.43 11.99 17.47
N GLN A 214 -3.32 12.83 16.45
CA GLN A 214 -4.26 12.98 15.35
C GLN A 214 -3.57 12.63 14.02
N PRO A 215 -4.05 11.59 13.31
CA PRO A 215 -3.51 11.26 11.98
C PRO A 215 -3.83 12.38 10.99
N MET A 216 -2.92 12.63 10.05
CA MET A 216 -3.11 13.65 9.03
C MET A 216 -3.92 13.09 7.85
N PRO A 217 -5.08 13.67 7.49
CA PRO A 217 -5.90 13.17 6.38
C PRO A 217 -5.26 13.29 5.00
N SER A 218 -4.32 14.22 4.82
CA SER A 218 -3.62 14.43 3.55
C SER A 218 -2.39 13.54 3.36
N TYR A 219 -1.97 12.78 4.37
CA TYR A 219 -0.75 11.98 4.30
C TYR A 219 -0.78 10.96 3.14
N ARG A 220 0.30 10.87 2.38
CA ARG A 220 0.43 9.93 1.26
C ARG A 220 1.62 8.99 1.44
N LEU A 221 1.38 7.69 1.30
CA LEU A 221 2.42 6.65 1.37
C LEU A 221 3.46 6.76 0.25
N CYS A 222 3.06 7.27 -0.91
CA CYS A 222 3.92 7.50 -2.06
C CYS A 222 3.68 8.92 -2.57
N THR A 223 4.75 9.69 -2.73
CA THR A 223 4.75 11.04 -3.31
C THR A 223 5.75 11.10 -4.46
N SER A 224 5.94 12.29 -5.04
CA SER A 224 7.05 12.48 -5.98
C SER A 224 8.39 12.12 -5.35
N ASP A 225 8.60 12.41 -4.06
CA ASP A 225 9.86 12.11 -3.36
C ASP A 225 10.05 10.62 -3.02
N GLY A 226 9.06 9.79 -3.35
CA GLY A 226 9.10 8.34 -3.29
C GLY A 226 8.22 7.74 -2.20
N ILE A 227 8.51 6.47 -1.89
CA ILE A 227 7.80 5.71 -0.85
C ILE A 227 8.22 6.20 0.53
N LEU A 228 7.27 6.16 1.47
CA LEU A 228 7.43 6.59 2.85
C LEU A 228 8.75 6.16 3.51
N GLN A 229 9.34 7.05 4.29
CA GLN A 229 10.57 6.82 5.04
C GLN A 229 10.34 7.18 6.51
N LEU A 230 10.60 6.24 7.41
CA LEU A 230 10.41 6.46 8.84
C LEU A 230 11.75 6.66 9.53
N THR A 231 11.71 7.30 10.68
CA THR A 231 12.85 7.32 11.60
C THR A 231 13.25 5.88 11.98
N PRO A 232 14.52 5.60 12.31
CA PRO A 232 14.96 4.24 12.63
C PRO A 232 14.15 3.56 13.75
N GLY A 233 13.73 4.33 14.77
CA GLY A 233 12.89 3.83 15.87
C GLY A 233 11.52 3.40 15.37
N LEU A 234 10.81 4.30 14.68
CA LEU A 234 9.51 3.98 14.06
C LEU A 234 9.59 2.82 13.06
N ALA A 235 10.58 2.82 12.16
CA ALA A 235 10.74 1.79 11.14
C ALA A 235 10.92 0.40 11.76
N LYS A 236 11.74 0.31 12.81
CA LYS A 236 11.97 -0.93 13.55
C LYS A 236 10.67 -1.45 14.17
N HIS A 237 9.96 -0.61 14.91
CA HIS A 237 8.73 -1.01 15.60
C HIS A 237 7.58 -1.32 14.64
N LEU A 238 7.49 -0.59 13.52
CA LEU A 238 6.54 -0.92 12.46
C LEU A 238 6.80 -2.30 11.90
N ARG A 239 8.06 -2.59 11.54
CA ARG A 239 8.43 -3.91 11.02
C ARG A 239 8.11 -5.04 12.02
N GLU A 240 8.38 -4.84 13.31
CA GLU A 240 8.05 -5.80 14.36
C GLU A 240 6.53 -6.03 14.45
N ASN A 241 5.73 -4.96 14.42
CA ASN A 241 4.27 -5.03 14.43
C ASN A 241 3.73 -5.80 13.21
N LEU A 242 4.21 -5.46 12.00
CA LEU A 242 3.80 -6.12 10.76
C LEU A 242 4.15 -7.62 10.76
N LEU A 243 5.33 -7.99 11.28
CA LEU A 243 5.72 -9.40 11.44
C LEU A 243 4.78 -10.14 12.39
N GLN A 244 4.37 -9.50 13.49
CA GLN A 244 3.45 -10.09 14.46
C GLN A 244 2.05 -10.31 13.84
N GLN A 245 1.51 -9.29 13.16
CA GLN A 245 0.20 -9.38 12.50
C GLN A 245 0.16 -10.43 11.38
N THR A 246 1.27 -10.57 10.63
CA THR A 246 1.38 -11.58 9.57
C THR A 246 1.39 -12.99 10.15
N LYS A 247 2.10 -13.22 11.28
CA LYS A 247 2.10 -14.51 11.98
C LYS A 247 0.73 -14.89 12.53
N GLU A 248 0.02 -13.92 13.11
CA GLU A 248 -1.33 -14.13 13.65
C GLU A 248 -2.32 -14.47 12.54
N SER A 249 -2.24 -13.78 11.41
CA SER A 249 -3.10 -14.02 10.25
C SER A 249 -2.85 -15.42 9.64
N ALA A 250 -1.58 -15.84 9.57
CA ALA A 250 -1.22 -17.19 9.13
C ALA A 250 -1.68 -18.29 10.12
N GLY A 251 -1.56 -18.05 11.43
CA GLY A 251 -2.01 -18.97 12.47
C GLY A 251 -3.54 -19.13 12.52
N ALA A 252 -4.27 -18.03 12.33
CA ALA A 252 -5.74 -18.05 12.30
C ALA A 252 -6.31 -18.75 11.06
N ALA A 253 -5.62 -18.70 9.91
CA ALA A 253 -6.01 -19.44 8.71
C ALA A 253 -5.91 -20.96 8.94
N SER A 254 -4.83 -21.44 9.57
CA SER A 254 -4.65 -22.87 9.85
C SER A 254 -5.65 -23.44 10.87
N ALA A 255 -6.20 -22.61 11.76
CA ALA A 255 -7.19 -23.06 12.75
C ALA A 255 -8.58 -23.29 12.13
N LYS A 256 -8.96 -22.46 11.14
CA LYS A 256 -10.28 -22.55 10.48
C LYS A 256 -10.44 -23.81 9.62
N ASP A 257 -9.36 -24.26 8.99
CA ASP A 257 -9.38 -25.48 8.17
C ASP A 257 -9.64 -26.75 9.02
N SER A 258 -9.21 -26.75 10.29
CA SER A 258 -9.37 -27.90 11.19
C SER A 258 -10.77 -28.01 11.83
N GLU A 259 -11.50 -26.90 11.97
CA GLU A 259 -12.89 -26.89 12.46
C GLU A 259 -13.90 -27.29 11.37
N GLU A 260 -13.61 -27.03 10.10
CA GLU A 260 -14.49 -27.41 9.00
C GLU A 260 -14.39 -28.92 8.69
N GLU A 261 -13.19 -29.50 8.79
CA GLU A 261 -12.98 -30.94 8.58
C GLU A 261 -13.59 -31.82 9.69
N THR A 262 -13.72 -31.28 10.91
CA THR A 262 -14.38 -31.98 12.04
C THR A 262 -15.90 -31.90 11.98
N LYS A 263 -16.48 -30.97 11.20
CA LYS A 263 -17.93 -30.87 10.99
C LYS A 263 -18.43 -31.84 9.93
N ILE A 264 -17.64 -32.07 8.87
CA ILE A 264 -17.97 -33.01 7.78
C ILE A 264 -18.00 -34.47 8.27
N LYS A 265 -17.21 -34.83 9.30
CA LYS A 265 -17.19 -36.18 9.88
C LYS A 265 -18.30 -36.46 10.91
N ARG A 266 -19.12 -35.47 11.27
CA ARG A 266 -20.26 -35.65 12.21
C ARG A 266 -21.60 -35.83 11.52
N ASP A 267 -21.67 -35.58 10.20
CA ASP A 267 -22.88 -35.73 9.38
C ASP A 267 -22.84 -36.96 8.45
N GLN A 268 -21.86 -37.87 8.63
CA GLN A 268 -21.83 -39.22 8.06
C GLN A 268 -22.00 -40.26 9.15
#